data_AF-A0A6L7TU38-F1
#
_entry.id   AF-A0A6L7TU38-F1
#
_cell.length_a   1.000
_cell.length_b   1.000
_cell.length_c   1.000
_cell.angle_alpha   90.00
_cell.angle_beta   90.00
_cell.angle_gamma   90.00
#
_symmetry.space_group_name_H-M   'P 1'
#
loop_
_entity.id
_entity.type
_entity.pdbx_description
1 polymer ?
#
loop_
_entity_poly.entity_id
_entity_poly.type
_entity_poly.pdbx_seq_one_letter_code
_entity_poly.pdbx_strand_id
1 'polypeptide(L)'
;MDPHRQPPQPAPRDTVAAKADQGGVIAMNQPPANQNNNPSDGHNEFFDPVAIEEYRSRSREFLTRGLAFLTEGDLYQASEKGWGAAAWMAKAVATAQGWEYSRHDQFSVVLNNASLTLGDDRLRGLRGIANDLHGNYYKREFLLNADIIGRDLNSVAELLDILEPLTGPAV
;
A
#
# COMPACT_ATOMS: atom_id res chain seq x y z
N MET A 1 7.27 33.16 56.52
CA MET A 1 6.57 32.23 55.61
C MET A 1 5.09 32.54 55.75
N ASP A 2 4.48 33.03 54.68
CA ASP A 2 3.09 33.50 54.64
C ASP A 2 2.33 32.64 53.61
N PRO A 3 1.34 31.82 54.01
CA PRO A 3 0.82 30.73 53.17
C PRO A 3 -0.23 31.14 52.12
N HIS A 4 -0.46 32.44 51.86
CA HIS A 4 -1.54 32.90 50.97
C HIS A 4 -1.14 33.83 49.81
N ARG A 5 0.11 33.80 49.32
CA ARG A 5 0.45 34.46 48.05
C ARG A 5 0.17 33.54 46.86
N GLN A 6 -0.90 33.84 46.11
CA GLN A 6 -1.09 33.28 44.76
C GLN A 6 0.03 33.76 43.82
N PRO A 7 0.57 32.89 42.94
CA PRO A 7 1.51 33.32 41.91
C PRO A 7 0.81 34.18 40.84
N PRO A 8 1.52 35.13 40.20
CA PRO A 8 0.94 35.97 39.17
C PRO A 8 0.54 35.16 37.93
N GLN A 9 -0.64 35.45 37.38
CA GLN A 9 -1.13 34.84 36.13
C GLN A 9 -0.27 35.29 34.93
N PRO A 10 0.02 34.40 33.96
CA PRO A 10 0.73 34.78 32.75
C PRO A 10 -0.14 35.62 31.81
N ALA A 11 0.47 36.62 31.17
CA ALA A 11 -0.16 37.47 30.17
C ALA A 11 -0.65 36.67 28.94
N PRO A 12 -1.73 37.13 28.26
CA PRO A 12 -2.25 36.44 27.08
C PRO A 12 -1.21 36.47 25.95
N ARG A 13 -0.94 35.30 25.36
CA ARG A 13 -0.11 35.19 24.16
C ARG A 13 -0.98 35.42 22.93
N ASP A 14 -0.62 36.45 22.18
CA ASP A 14 -1.17 36.78 20.87
C ASP A 14 -1.14 35.56 19.95
N THR A 15 -2.30 35.27 19.36
CA THR A 15 -2.50 34.27 18.32
C THR A 15 -1.74 34.68 17.06
N VAL A 16 -0.64 33.98 16.77
CA VAL A 16 -0.01 33.99 15.44
C VAL A 16 -0.38 32.68 14.76
N ALA A 17 -1.23 32.79 13.74
CA ALA A 17 -1.60 31.71 12.86
C ALA A 17 -0.36 31.19 12.11
N ALA A 18 0.10 29.99 12.46
CA ALA A 18 1.03 29.24 11.65
C ALA A 18 0.23 28.45 10.61
N LYS A 19 0.43 28.81 9.34
CA LYS A 19 -0.08 28.10 8.17
C LYS A 19 0.37 26.64 8.24
N ALA A 20 -0.59 25.72 8.18
CA ALA A 20 -0.33 24.32 7.89
C ALA A 20 0.22 24.23 6.47
N ASP A 21 1.50 23.88 6.36
CA ASP A 21 2.12 23.49 5.10
C ASP A 21 1.57 22.12 4.68
N GLN A 22 1.11 22.05 3.45
CA GLN A 22 0.39 20.91 2.90
C GLN A 22 1.40 19.81 2.59
N GLY A 23 1.51 18.84 3.50
CA GLY A 23 2.07 17.52 3.17
C GLY A 23 1.25 16.92 2.03
N GLY A 24 1.84 16.91 0.83
CA GLY A 24 1.26 16.33 -0.37
C GLY A 24 1.02 14.84 -0.19
N VAL A 25 -0.19 14.49 0.22
CA VAL A 25 -0.73 13.14 0.06
C VAL A 25 -0.74 12.82 -1.43
N ILE A 26 0.07 11.85 -1.86
CA ILE A 26 -0.12 11.22 -3.16
C ILE A 26 -1.41 10.41 -3.04
N ALA A 27 -2.54 11.08 -3.27
CA ALA A 27 -3.81 10.42 -3.50
C ALA A 27 -3.61 9.51 -4.72
N MET A 28 -3.75 8.19 -4.53
CA MET A 28 -4.00 7.30 -5.66
C MET A 28 -5.32 7.77 -6.27
N ASN A 29 -5.24 8.53 -7.37
CA ASN A 29 -6.41 9.00 -8.09
C ASN A 29 -7.29 7.79 -8.42
N GLN A 30 -8.51 7.80 -7.88
CA GLN A 30 -9.55 6.85 -8.24
C GLN A 30 -9.79 6.96 -9.75
N PRO A 31 -9.85 5.85 -10.50
CA PRO A 31 -10.30 5.90 -11.89
C PRO A 31 -11.76 6.37 -11.94
N PRO A 32 -12.17 7.14 -12.97
CA PRO A 32 -13.53 7.62 -13.10
C PRO A 32 -14.50 6.44 -13.22
N ALA A 33 -15.67 6.55 -12.58
CA ALA A 33 -16.76 5.59 -12.72
C ALA A 33 -17.20 5.51 -14.20
N ASN A 34 -17.03 4.33 -14.80
CA ASN A 34 -17.48 4.06 -16.17
C ASN A 34 -19.01 3.94 -16.19
N GLN A 35 -19.69 4.99 -16.63
CA GLN A 35 -21.12 4.96 -16.95
C GLN A 35 -21.29 4.63 -18.44
N ASN A 36 -21.29 3.35 -18.81
CA ASN A 36 -21.77 2.90 -20.11
C ASN A 36 -22.49 1.56 -19.96
N ASN A 37 -23.83 1.63 -19.97
CA ASN A 37 -24.72 0.48 -19.99
C ASN A 37 -24.89 -0.01 -21.43
N ASN A 38 -24.45 -1.23 -21.74
CA ASN A 38 -25.00 -2.01 -22.85
C ASN A 38 -24.96 -3.51 -22.49
N PRO A 39 -26.09 -4.25 -22.53
CA PRO A 39 -26.14 -5.64 -22.10
C PRO A 39 -26.08 -6.57 -23.31
N SER A 40 -25.00 -7.35 -23.43
CA SER A 40 -24.95 -8.69 -24.04
C SER A 40 -23.51 -9.02 -24.41
N ASP A 41 -22.83 -9.76 -23.55
CA ASP A 41 -21.95 -10.86 -23.92
C ASP A 41 -21.54 -11.55 -22.61
N GLY A 42 -21.63 -12.87 -22.57
CA GLY A 42 -21.47 -13.71 -21.37
C GLY A 42 -20.06 -13.75 -20.78
N HIS A 43 -19.44 -12.59 -20.59
CA HIS A 43 -18.24 -12.42 -19.80
C HIS A 43 -18.66 -12.28 -18.34
N ASN A 44 -18.01 -13.06 -17.47
CA ASN A 44 -18.10 -12.88 -16.03
C ASN A 44 -17.88 -11.39 -15.73
N GLU A 45 -18.90 -10.66 -15.26
CA GLU A 45 -18.96 -9.19 -15.17
C GLU A 45 -17.82 -8.55 -14.35
N PHE A 46 -16.99 -9.38 -13.71
CA PHE A 46 -15.88 -9.00 -12.85
C PHE A 46 -14.49 -9.24 -13.45
N PHE A 47 -14.37 -9.96 -14.57
CA PHE A 47 -13.07 -10.26 -15.20
C PHE A 47 -12.72 -9.23 -16.28
N ASP A 48 -11.89 -8.24 -15.92
CA ASP A 48 -11.35 -7.24 -16.83
C ASP A 48 -9.85 -7.51 -17.08
N PRO A 49 -9.48 -8.21 -18.17
CA PRO A 49 -8.09 -8.57 -18.43
C PRO A 49 -7.19 -7.36 -18.71
N VAL A 50 -7.75 -6.25 -19.19
CA VAL A 50 -6.99 -5.02 -19.45
C VAL A 50 -6.61 -4.37 -18.11
N ALA A 51 -7.56 -4.25 -17.19
CA ALA A 51 -7.30 -3.71 -15.86
C ALA A 51 -6.33 -4.61 -15.06
N ILE A 52 -6.48 -5.93 -15.14
CA ILE A 52 -5.59 -6.88 -14.46
C ILE A 52 -4.14 -6.71 -14.94
N GLU A 53 -3.93 -6.63 -16.26
CA GLU A 53 -2.59 -6.43 -16.82
C GLU A 53 -2.02 -5.05 -16.46
N GLU A 54 -2.83 -3.99 -16.46
CA GLU A 54 -2.39 -2.67 -15.97
C GLU A 54 -1.89 -2.76 -14.53
N TYR A 55 -2.61 -3.46 -13.66
CA TYR A 55 -2.26 -3.59 -12.24
C TYR A 55 -1.02 -4.45 -12.04
N ARG A 56 -0.86 -5.55 -12.79
CA ARG A 56 0.37 -6.37 -12.78
C ARG A 56 1.58 -5.57 -13.25
N SER A 57 1.45 -4.89 -14.38
CA SER A 57 2.51 -4.05 -14.94
C SER A 57 2.94 -2.96 -13.96
N ARG A 58 1.97 -2.23 -13.39
CA ARG A 58 2.25 -1.19 -12.39
C ARG A 58 2.85 -1.76 -11.10
N SER A 59 2.44 -2.95 -10.67
CA SER A 59 3.05 -3.63 -9.53
C SER A 59 4.54 -3.88 -9.75
N ARG A 60 4.91 -4.44 -10.92
CA ARG A 60 6.31 -4.72 -11.27
C ARG A 60 7.12 -3.45 -11.50
N GLU A 61 6.52 -2.40 -12.07
CA GLU A 61 7.15 -1.07 -12.19
C GLU A 61 7.49 -0.51 -10.81
N PHE A 62 6.56 -0.60 -9.85
CA PHE A 62 6.78 -0.11 -8.49
C PHE A 62 7.90 -0.87 -7.79
N LEU A 63 7.96 -2.20 -7.90
CA LEU A 63 9.06 -2.98 -7.32
C LEU A 63 10.41 -2.56 -7.92
N THR A 64 10.47 -2.40 -9.25
CA THR A 64 11.67 -1.93 -9.95
C THR A 64 12.13 -0.57 -9.44
N ARG A 65 11.18 0.37 -9.27
CA ARG A 65 11.48 1.70 -8.71
C ARG A 65 11.89 1.64 -7.24
N GLY A 66 11.30 0.77 -6.44
CA GLY A 66 11.69 0.56 -5.05
C GLY A 66 13.14 0.10 -4.91
N LEU A 67 13.57 -0.83 -5.75
CA LEU A 67 14.96 -1.28 -5.82
C LEU A 67 15.92 -0.18 -6.31
N ALA A 68 15.48 0.68 -7.24
CA ALA A 68 16.26 1.84 -7.66
C ALA A 68 16.46 2.84 -6.51
N PHE A 69 15.38 3.21 -5.80
CA PHE A 69 15.46 4.09 -4.64
C PHE A 69 16.33 3.52 -3.52
N LEU A 70 16.29 2.20 -3.30
CA LEU A 70 17.20 1.54 -2.35
C LEU A 70 18.66 1.74 -2.75
N THR A 71 18.98 1.60 -4.04
CA THR A 71 20.34 1.80 -4.58
C THR A 71 20.80 3.26 -4.42
N GLU A 72 19.87 4.20 -4.56
CA GLU A 72 20.12 5.63 -4.38
C GLU A 72 20.19 6.05 -2.90
N GLY A 73 19.83 5.16 -1.97
CA GLY A 73 19.81 5.43 -0.53
C GLY A 73 18.54 6.14 -0.04
N ASP A 74 17.55 6.35 -0.92
CA ASP A 74 16.22 6.85 -0.55
C ASP A 74 15.37 5.70 0.02
N LEU A 75 15.68 5.31 1.26
CA LEU A 75 15.03 4.18 1.93
C LEU A 75 13.54 4.41 2.14
N TYR A 76 13.11 5.67 2.23
CA TYR A 76 11.71 6.03 2.38
C TYR A 76 10.94 5.72 1.10
N GLN A 77 11.42 6.21 -0.05
CA GLN A 77 10.79 5.90 -1.32
C GLN A 77 10.91 4.42 -1.69
N ALA A 78 12.02 3.77 -1.32
CA ALA A 78 12.17 2.33 -1.47
C ALA A 78 11.06 1.57 -0.74
N SER A 79 10.82 1.92 0.52
CA SER A 79 9.76 1.31 1.35
C SER A 79 8.37 1.55 0.77
N GLU A 80 8.06 2.80 0.41
CA GLU A 80 6.77 3.17 -0.18
C GLU A 80 6.47 2.47 -1.49
N LYS A 81 7.47 2.37 -2.38
CA LYS A 81 7.30 1.68 -3.66
C LYS A 81 7.18 0.16 -3.47
N GLY A 82 7.87 -0.40 -2.48
CA GLY A 82 7.70 -1.80 -2.08
C GLY A 82 6.27 -2.12 -1.65
N TRP A 83 5.69 -1.32 -0.74
CA TRP A 83 4.29 -1.50 -0.37
C TRP A 83 3.33 -1.29 -1.56
N GLY A 84 3.56 -0.24 -2.35
CA GLY A 84 2.73 0.03 -3.54
C GLY A 84 2.76 -1.11 -4.56
N ALA A 85 3.91 -1.78 -4.74
CA ALA A 85 4.02 -2.96 -5.60
C ALA A 85 3.10 -4.09 -5.10
N ALA A 86 3.14 -4.41 -3.81
CA ALA A 86 2.27 -5.41 -3.19
C ALA A 86 0.78 -5.04 -3.32
N ALA A 87 0.43 -3.77 -3.11
CA ALA A 87 -0.94 -3.28 -3.19
C ALA A 87 -1.51 -3.37 -4.62
N TRP A 88 -0.72 -3.04 -5.64
CA TRP A 88 -1.15 -3.20 -7.04
C TRP A 88 -1.34 -4.67 -7.44
N MET A 89 -0.48 -5.57 -6.97
CA MET A 89 -0.69 -7.00 -7.22
C MET A 89 -1.92 -7.53 -6.50
N ALA A 90 -2.16 -7.13 -5.25
CA ALA A 90 -3.38 -7.48 -4.54
C ALA A 90 -4.63 -6.97 -5.28
N LYS A 91 -4.56 -5.79 -5.90
CA LYS A 91 -5.64 -5.28 -6.75
C LYS A 91 -5.85 -6.15 -8.00
N ALA A 92 -4.77 -6.57 -8.66
CA ALA A 92 -4.83 -7.47 -9.81
C ALA A 92 -5.51 -8.81 -9.43
N VAL A 93 -5.11 -9.40 -8.31
CA VAL A 93 -5.72 -10.62 -7.76
C VAL A 93 -7.19 -10.40 -7.44
N ALA A 94 -7.53 -9.31 -6.76
CA ALA A 94 -8.92 -9.03 -6.41
C ALA A 94 -9.80 -8.89 -7.66
N THR A 95 -9.34 -8.17 -8.68
CA THR A 95 -10.06 -8.06 -9.96
C THR A 95 -10.21 -9.42 -10.65
N ALA A 96 -9.14 -10.20 -10.77
CA ALA A 96 -9.17 -11.51 -11.42
C ALA A 96 -10.10 -12.51 -10.71
N GLN A 97 -10.16 -12.45 -9.38
CA GLN A 97 -10.93 -13.37 -8.55
C GLN A 97 -12.34 -12.85 -8.19
N GLY A 98 -12.71 -11.65 -8.66
CA GLY A 98 -13.99 -11.01 -8.32
C GLY A 98 -14.13 -10.62 -6.84
N TRP A 99 -13.02 -10.34 -6.16
CA TRP A 99 -13.00 -9.88 -4.77
C TRP A 99 -13.05 -8.35 -4.68
N GLU A 100 -13.60 -7.83 -3.59
CA GLU A 100 -13.64 -6.39 -3.36
C GLU A 100 -12.27 -5.78 -3.05
N TYR A 101 -11.95 -4.65 -3.69
CA TYR A 101 -10.76 -3.84 -3.41
C TYR A 101 -10.99 -2.35 -3.67
N SER A 102 -11.68 -1.67 -2.75
CA SER A 102 -11.95 -0.23 -2.75
C SER A 102 -11.18 0.54 -1.68
N ARG A 103 -10.57 -0.13 -0.69
CA ARG A 103 -9.90 0.50 0.45
C ARG A 103 -8.57 -0.16 0.80
N HIS A 104 -7.66 0.61 1.40
CA HIS A 104 -6.33 0.12 1.81
C HIS A 104 -6.37 -1.02 2.82
N ASP A 105 -7.39 -1.06 3.70
CA ASP A 105 -7.54 -2.12 4.70
C ASP A 105 -7.91 -3.48 4.09
N GLN A 106 -8.44 -3.49 2.87
CA GLN A 106 -8.76 -4.71 2.12
C GLN A 106 -7.53 -5.42 1.56
N PHE A 107 -6.35 -4.79 1.54
CA PHE A 107 -5.08 -5.45 1.21
C PHE A 107 -4.88 -6.74 2.02
N SER A 108 -5.10 -6.67 3.33
CA SER A 108 -4.93 -7.85 4.19
C SER A 108 -5.99 -8.92 3.94
N VAL A 109 -7.20 -8.53 3.56
CA VAL A 109 -8.29 -9.46 3.24
C VAL A 109 -7.95 -10.26 1.98
N VAL A 110 -7.48 -9.59 0.92
CA VAL A 110 -7.07 -10.26 -0.32
C VAL A 110 -5.97 -11.27 -0.08
N LEU A 111 -4.92 -10.90 0.66
CA LEU A 111 -3.81 -11.83 0.91
C LEU A 111 -4.20 -12.99 1.81
N ASN A 112 -5.14 -12.80 2.75
CA ASN A 112 -5.69 -13.91 3.52
C ASN A 112 -6.50 -14.86 2.64
N ASN A 113 -7.33 -14.33 1.73
CA ASN A 113 -8.08 -15.15 0.78
C ASN A 113 -7.13 -15.90 -0.17
N ALA A 114 -6.12 -15.22 -0.71
CA ALA A 114 -5.09 -15.83 -1.56
C ALA A 114 -4.34 -16.98 -0.85
N SER A 115 -3.99 -16.79 0.43
CA SER A 115 -3.37 -17.84 1.26
C SER A 115 -4.25 -19.08 1.38
N LEU A 116 -5.55 -18.90 1.60
CA LEU A 116 -6.51 -20.01 1.65
C LEU A 116 -6.70 -20.68 0.29
N THR A 117 -6.80 -19.91 -0.80
CA THR A 117 -6.97 -20.43 -2.16
C THR A 117 -5.76 -21.23 -2.62
N LEU A 118 -4.54 -20.76 -2.32
CA LEU A 118 -3.29 -21.41 -2.74
C LEU A 118 -2.82 -22.50 -1.74
N GLY A 119 -3.35 -22.50 -0.51
CA GLY A 119 -2.82 -23.32 0.57
C GLY A 119 -1.38 -22.95 0.97
N ASP A 120 -0.98 -21.68 0.75
CA ASP A 120 0.37 -21.20 1.00
C ASP A 120 0.41 -20.29 2.25
N ASP A 121 0.89 -20.84 3.36
CA ASP A 121 0.99 -20.15 4.64
C ASP A 121 2.05 -19.03 4.65
N ARG A 122 3.00 -19.03 3.69
CA ARG A 122 4.04 -17.99 3.60
C ARG A 122 3.42 -16.60 3.39
N LEU A 123 2.27 -16.54 2.69
CA LEU A 123 1.55 -15.30 2.42
C LEU A 123 1.17 -14.53 3.70
N ARG A 124 0.97 -15.21 4.84
CA ARG A 124 0.70 -14.53 6.12
C ARG A 124 1.90 -13.70 6.59
N GLY A 125 3.11 -14.23 6.44
CA GLY A 125 4.36 -13.55 6.80
C GLY A 125 4.68 -12.42 5.83
N LEU A 126 4.59 -12.71 4.53
CA LEU A 126 4.83 -11.73 3.46
C LEU A 126 3.87 -10.53 3.54
N ARG A 127 2.60 -10.76 3.87
CA ARG A 127 1.62 -9.69 4.17
C ARG A 127 2.06 -8.81 5.34
N GLY A 128 2.64 -9.40 6.39
CA GLY A 128 3.17 -8.65 7.53
C GLY A 128 4.29 -7.70 7.10
N ILE A 129 5.28 -8.25 6.40
CA ILE A 129 6.42 -7.50 5.86
C ILE A 129 5.97 -6.35 4.94
N ALA A 130 5.04 -6.62 4.02
CA ALA A 130 4.51 -5.58 3.15
C ALA A 130 3.79 -4.46 3.94
N ASN A 131 3.04 -4.78 4.99
CA ASN A 131 2.41 -3.77 5.84
C ASN A 131 3.44 -2.98 6.68
N ASP A 132 4.55 -3.61 7.09
CA ASP A 132 5.62 -2.92 7.80
C ASP A 132 6.30 -1.89 6.89
N LEU A 133 6.50 -2.18 5.60
CA LEU A 133 6.99 -1.22 4.62
C LEU A 133 6.11 0.05 4.53
N HIS A 134 4.79 -0.10 4.64
CA HIS A 134 3.87 1.05 4.69
C HIS A 134 3.87 1.74 6.05
N GLY A 135 3.99 0.97 7.13
CA GLY A 135 4.05 1.48 8.50
C GLY A 135 5.28 2.34 8.76
N ASN A 136 6.39 2.05 8.06
CA ASN A 136 7.65 2.80 8.12
C ASN A 136 7.47 4.27 7.71
N TYR A 137 6.54 4.56 6.79
CA TYR A 137 6.16 5.92 6.39
C TYR A 137 5.74 6.80 7.57
N TYR A 138 4.99 6.21 8.51
CA TYR A 138 4.36 6.92 9.61
C TYR A 138 5.17 6.87 10.92
N LYS A 139 6.14 5.94 11.04
CA LYS A 139 6.83 5.65 12.30
C LYS A 139 8.27 6.16 12.45
N ARG A 140 8.71 7.06 11.56
CA ARG A 140 9.93 7.91 11.65
C ARG A 140 11.19 7.30 11.02
N GLU A 141 11.89 8.20 10.32
CA GLU A 141 13.15 8.08 9.57
C GLU A 141 14.36 7.46 10.31
N PHE A 142 14.30 7.26 11.64
CA PHE A 142 15.45 6.84 12.45
C PHE A 142 15.70 5.33 12.52
N LEU A 143 14.79 4.50 11.97
CA LEU A 143 14.88 3.03 12.00
C LEU A 143 14.98 2.39 10.61
N LEU A 144 15.04 3.19 9.55
CA LEU A 144 15.24 2.67 8.20
C LEU A 144 16.67 2.15 8.06
N ASN A 145 16.77 0.86 7.76
CA ASN A 145 18.04 0.17 7.52
C ASN A 145 18.00 -0.41 6.10
N ALA A 146 19.02 -0.08 5.29
CA ALA A 146 19.08 -0.48 3.89
C ALA A 146 19.03 -2.01 3.69
N ASP A 147 19.71 -2.78 4.56
CA ASP A 147 19.72 -4.24 4.47
C ASP A 147 18.33 -4.83 4.77
N ILE A 148 17.63 -4.26 5.75
CA ILE A 148 16.26 -4.69 6.10
C ILE A 148 15.30 -4.33 4.96
N ILE A 149 15.32 -3.09 4.46
CA ILE A 149 14.47 -2.68 3.33
C ILE A 149 14.77 -3.53 2.09
N GLY A 150 16.04 -3.87 1.82
CA GLY A 150 16.39 -4.76 0.72
C GLY A 150 15.79 -6.17 0.87
N ARG A 151 15.80 -6.73 2.08
CA ARG A 151 15.17 -8.03 2.37
C ARG A 151 13.65 -7.96 2.26
N ASP A 152 13.05 -6.86 2.71
CA ASP A 152 11.62 -6.65 2.63
C ASP A 152 11.17 -6.49 1.17
N LEU A 153 11.94 -5.79 0.33
CA LEU A 153 11.69 -5.71 -1.12
C LEU A 153 11.83 -7.07 -1.82
N ASN A 154 12.79 -7.90 -1.41
CA ASN A 154 12.88 -9.28 -1.90
C ASN A 154 11.66 -10.11 -1.47
N SER A 155 11.15 -9.89 -0.25
CA SER A 155 9.92 -10.53 0.23
C SER A 155 8.70 -10.05 -0.55
N VAL A 156 8.66 -8.77 -0.94
CA VAL A 156 7.63 -8.27 -1.86
C VAL A 156 7.75 -8.95 -3.22
N ALA A 157 8.96 -9.13 -3.77
CA ALA A 157 9.15 -9.85 -5.03
C ALA A 157 8.59 -11.29 -4.96
N GLU A 158 8.92 -12.03 -3.89
CA GLU A 158 8.36 -13.36 -3.63
C GLU A 158 6.83 -13.34 -3.53
N LEU A 159 6.27 -12.35 -2.82
CA LEU A 159 4.82 -12.15 -2.72
C LEU A 159 4.18 -11.99 -4.10
N LEU A 160 4.76 -11.18 -4.99
CA LEU A 160 4.19 -10.98 -6.33
C LEU A 160 4.20 -12.29 -7.13
N ASP A 161 5.29 -13.06 -7.05
CA ASP A 161 5.43 -14.32 -7.78
C ASP A 161 4.45 -15.40 -7.29
N ILE A 162 4.18 -15.46 -5.98
CA ILE A 162 3.18 -16.37 -5.41
C ILE A 162 1.76 -15.98 -5.84
N LEU A 163 1.47 -14.67 -5.94
CA LEU A 163 0.15 -14.17 -6.31
C LEU A 163 -0.11 -14.21 -7.82
N GLU A 164 0.94 -14.20 -8.64
CA GLU A 164 0.88 -14.19 -10.10
C GLU A 164 -0.15 -15.18 -10.68
N PRO A 165 -0.21 -16.47 -10.26
CA PRO A 165 -1.15 -17.44 -10.81
C PRO A 165 -2.63 -17.09 -10.55
N LEU A 166 -2.93 -16.30 -9.51
CA LEU A 166 -4.28 -15.86 -9.18
C LEU A 166 -4.75 -14.67 -10.03
N THR A 167 -3.90 -14.15 -10.93
CA THR A 167 -4.27 -13.06 -11.84
C THR A 167 -4.83 -13.55 -13.17
N GLY A 168 -4.83 -14.86 -13.40
CA GLY A 168 -5.55 -15.48 -14.51
C GLY A 168 -7.04 -15.65 -14.19
N PRO A 169 -7.88 -15.99 -15.19
CA PRO A 169 -9.27 -16.33 -14.95
C PRO A 169 -9.36 -17.49 -13.96
N ALA A 170 -10.33 -17.44 -13.05
CA ALA A 170 -10.63 -18.55 -12.15
C ALA A 170 -10.92 -19.81 -12.98
N VAL A 171 -10.21 -20.90 -12.66
CA VAL A 171 -10.30 -22.20 -13.36
C VAL A 171 -11.54 -22.97 -12.93
#